data_AF-A0A8I0GT85-F1
#
_entry.id   AF-A0A8I0GT85-F1
#
_cell.length_a   1.000
_cell.length_b   1.000
_cell.length_c   1.000
_cell.angle_alpha   90.00
_cell.angle_beta   90.00
_cell.angle_gamma   90.00
#
_symmetry.space_group_name_H-M   'P 1'
#
loop_
_entity.id
_entity.type
_entity.pdbx_description
1 polymer ?
#
loop_
_entity_poly.entity_id
_entity_poly.type
_entity_poly.pdbx_seq_one_letter_code
_entity_poly.pdbx_strand_id
1 'polypeptide(L)'
;MDSFTPLERTALNAIFAAAGERGPILERQLLSAKVASRENTGGGFFANLQVDPDAEPLDLKISSLGKNIWLGIEGLEYGLGAILHCKGGRANLLEGYAVGPEDTSPIDFVHVRFAIIPEPGPLPSYGN
;
A
#
# COMPACT_ATOMS: atom_id res chain seq x y z
N MET A 1 -16.59 10.42 -1.39
CA MET A 1 -16.07 9.33 -0.52
C MET A 1 -15.12 8.58 -1.40
N ASP A 2 -13.83 8.77 -1.20
CA ASP A 2 -12.86 8.35 -2.21
C ASP A 2 -12.54 6.87 -2.01
N SER A 3 -12.88 6.09 -3.02
CA SER A 3 -12.48 4.69 -3.12
C SER A 3 -10.96 4.58 -3.20
N PHE A 4 -10.44 3.41 -2.80
CA PHE A 4 -9.06 3.04 -3.04
C PHE A 4 -8.72 3.12 -4.54
N THR A 5 -7.54 3.65 -4.87
CA THR A 5 -7.02 3.58 -6.23
C THR A 5 -6.69 2.12 -6.61
N PRO A 6 -6.53 1.79 -7.90
CA PRO A 6 -6.08 0.47 -8.30
C PRO A 6 -4.73 0.07 -7.66
N LEU A 7 -3.81 1.02 -7.51
CA LEU A 7 -2.51 0.81 -6.89
C LEU A 7 -2.66 0.47 -5.40
N GLU A 8 -3.41 1.27 -4.65
CA GLU A 8 -3.64 1.06 -3.21
C GLU A 8 -4.32 -0.28 -2.95
N ARG A 9 -5.37 -0.59 -3.73
CA ARG A 9 -6.10 -1.86 -3.62
C ARG A 9 -5.19 -3.05 -3.89
N THR A 10 -4.37 -2.97 -4.94
CA THR A 10 -3.44 -4.06 -5.27
C THR A 10 -2.40 -4.25 -4.19
N ALA A 11 -1.82 -3.17 -3.67
CA ALA A 11 -0.85 -3.21 -2.57
C ALA A 11 -1.47 -3.84 -1.31
N LEU A 12 -2.66 -3.39 -0.90
CA LEU A 12 -3.37 -3.92 0.27
C LEU A 12 -3.68 -5.41 0.11
N ASN A 13 -4.19 -5.83 -1.04
CA ASN A 13 -4.45 -7.25 -1.31
C ASN A 13 -3.18 -8.09 -1.22
N ALA A 14 -2.05 -7.60 -1.75
CA ALA A 14 -0.77 -8.30 -1.66
C ALA A 14 -0.28 -8.40 -0.20
N ILE A 15 -0.44 -7.33 0.58
CA ILE A 15 -0.13 -7.33 2.03
C ILE A 15 -1.01 -8.34 2.77
N PHE A 16 -2.30 -8.43 2.43
CA PHE A 16 -3.24 -9.34 3.11
C PHE A 16 -2.97 -10.79 2.81
N ALA A 17 -2.67 -11.10 1.55
CA ALA A 17 -2.24 -12.43 1.14
C ALA A 17 -0.97 -12.86 1.90
N ALA A 18 0.00 -11.94 2.07
CA ALA A 18 1.21 -12.19 2.83
C ALA A 18 1.00 -12.25 4.36
N ALA A 19 -0.12 -11.76 4.88
CA ALA A 19 -0.42 -11.71 6.32
C ALA A 19 -0.95 -13.04 6.89
N GLY A 20 -1.12 -14.08 6.06
CA GLY A 20 -1.57 -15.41 6.48
C GLY A 20 -2.95 -15.37 7.13
N GLU A 21 -3.10 -15.98 8.31
CA GLU A 21 -4.38 -16.05 9.06
C GLU A 21 -4.99 -14.67 9.40
N ARG A 22 -4.21 -13.60 9.32
CA ARG A 22 -4.64 -12.23 9.59
C ARG A 22 -5.28 -11.55 8.38
N GLY A 23 -5.01 -12.06 7.17
CA GLY A 23 -5.54 -11.52 5.91
C GLY A 23 -7.06 -11.31 5.95
N PRO A 24 -7.86 -12.33 6.34
CA PRO A 24 -9.31 -12.19 6.42
C PRO A 24 -9.80 -11.11 7.41
N ILE A 25 -9.10 -10.88 8.52
CA ILE A 25 -9.46 -9.82 9.48
C ILE A 25 -9.25 -8.45 8.84
N LEU A 26 -8.12 -8.27 8.13
CA LEU A 26 -7.81 -7.03 7.42
C LEU A 26 -8.76 -6.76 6.26
N GLU A 27 -9.13 -7.79 5.50
CA GLU A 27 -10.14 -7.67 4.45
C GLU A 27 -11.46 -7.17 5.01
N ARG A 28 -11.92 -7.73 6.14
CA ARG A 28 -13.13 -7.25 6.83
C ARG A 28 -13.02 -5.81 7.28
N GLN A 29 -11.87 -5.39 7.85
CA GLN A 29 -11.64 -3.99 8.21
C GLN A 29 -11.76 -3.06 7.00
N LEU A 30 -11.30 -3.49 5.81
CA LEU A 30 -11.35 -2.67 4.61
C LEU A 30 -12.70 -2.62 3.91
N LEU A 31 -13.64 -3.51 4.22
CA LEU A 31 -15.00 -3.45 3.66
C LEU A 31 -15.72 -2.14 4.03
N SER A 32 -15.42 -1.58 5.20
CA SER A 32 -15.98 -0.31 5.69
C SER A 32 -14.98 0.85 5.67
N ALA A 33 -13.73 0.60 5.27
CA ALA A 33 -12.70 1.62 5.27
C ALA A 33 -12.82 2.58 4.09
N LYS A 34 -12.33 3.80 4.30
CA LYS A 34 -12.19 4.83 3.27
C LYS A 34 -10.81 5.47 3.34
N VAL A 35 -10.34 6.00 2.22
CA VAL A 35 -9.16 6.86 2.20
C VAL A 35 -9.57 8.25 2.67
N ALA A 36 -8.97 8.70 3.77
CA ALA A 36 -9.22 10.00 4.37
C ALA A 36 -8.41 11.11 3.69
N SER A 37 -7.16 10.82 3.32
CA SER A 37 -6.29 11.73 2.58
C SER A 37 -5.18 10.97 1.87
N ARG A 38 -4.62 11.60 0.82
CA ARG A 38 -3.44 11.15 0.09
C ARG A 38 -2.40 12.25 0.09
N GLU A 39 -1.14 11.86 0.20
CA GLU A 39 0.01 12.75 0.12
C GLU A 39 1.12 12.06 -0.68
N ASN A 40 1.70 12.75 -1.65
CA ASN A 40 2.94 12.35 -2.31
C ASN A 40 4.07 13.19 -1.71
N THR A 41 5.04 12.54 -1.09
CA THR A 41 6.09 13.21 -0.30
C THR A 41 7.37 13.46 -1.09
N GLY A 42 7.42 13.02 -2.35
CA GLY A 42 8.65 12.94 -3.15
C GLY A 42 9.51 11.71 -2.83
N GLY A 43 9.36 11.10 -1.65
CA GLY A 43 9.98 9.81 -1.30
C GLY A 43 9.03 8.63 -1.36
N GLY A 44 7.84 8.81 -1.93
CA GLY A 44 6.74 7.87 -1.85
C GLY A 44 5.38 8.54 -1.71
N PHE A 45 4.41 7.78 -1.21
CA PHE A 45 3.08 8.27 -0.88
C PHE A 45 2.58 7.75 0.47
N PHE A 46 1.66 8.52 1.05
CA PHE A 46 0.83 8.15 2.18
C PHE A 46 -0.63 8.18 1.79
N ALA A 47 -1.35 7.11 2.11
CA ALA A 47 -2.80 7.05 2.06
C ALA A 47 -3.34 6.77 3.48
N ASN A 48 -3.85 7.83 4.13
CA ASN A 48 -4.43 7.73 5.47
C ASN A 48 -5.77 7.02 5.38
N LEU A 49 -5.96 6.00 6.20
CA LEU A 49 -7.15 5.15 6.20
C LEU A 49 -8.02 5.48 7.40
N GLN A 50 -9.31 5.61 7.16
CA GLN A 50 -10.31 5.65 8.22
C GLN A 50 -11.09 4.34 8.18
N VAL A 51 -10.78 3.46 9.13
CA VAL A 51 -11.49 2.20 9.39
C VAL A 51 -12.58 2.45 10.42
N ASP A 52 -13.67 1.68 10.35
CA ASP A 52 -14.72 1.67 11.36
C ASP A 52 -14.13 1.38 12.77
N PRO A 53 -14.38 2.23 13.77
CA PRO A 53 -13.90 1.98 15.14
C PRO A 53 -14.44 0.67 15.74
N ASP A 54 -15.59 0.18 15.28
CA ASP A 54 -16.19 -1.07 15.76
C ASP A 54 -15.69 -2.30 14.99
N ALA A 55 -14.86 -2.11 13.95
CA ALA A 55 -14.23 -3.23 13.25
C ALA A 55 -13.32 -4.03 14.19
N GLU A 56 -13.33 -5.35 14.02
CA GLU A 56 -12.51 -6.31 14.76
C GLU A 56 -11.02 -5.93 14.66
N PRO A 57 -10.33 -5.66 15.78
CA PRO A 57 -8.91 -5.33 15.76
C PRO A 57 -8.05 -6.59 15.57
N LEU A 58 -6.91 -6.43 14.91
CA LEU A 58 -5.79 -7.35 14.96
C LEU A 58 -5.15 -7.38 16.37
N ASP A 59 -4.20 -8.29 16.57
CA ASP A 59 -3.30 -8.25 17.74
C ASP A 59 -2.66 -6.86 17.86
N LEU A 60 -2.86 -6.22 19.02
CA LEU A 60 -2.37 -4.88 19.35
C LEU A 60 -0.85 -4.75 19.28
N LYS A 61 -0.10 -5.86 19.30
CA LYS A 61 1.36 -5.88 19.11
C LYS A 61 1.79 -5.67 17.66
N ILE A 62 0.87 -5.78 16.70
CA ILE A 62 1.17 -5.58 15.28
C ILE A 62 1.12 -4.09 14.97
N SER A 63 2.29 -3.51 14.69
CA SER A 63 2.42 -2.10 14.30
C SER A 63 2.47 -1.91 12.78
N SER A 64 2.87 -2.92 12.01
CA SER A 64 3.04 -2.82 10.55
C SER A 64 3.03 -4.19 9.86
N LEU A 65 2.53 -4.24 8.62
CA LEU A 65 2.52 -5.41 7.73
C LEU A 65 3.06 -5.02 6.34
N GLY A 66 3.51 -6.00 5.54
CA GLY A 66 3.91 -5.75 4.15
C GLY A 66 5.40 -5.55 3.87
N LYS A 67 6.30 -5.86 4.82
CA LYS A 67 7.75 -5.59 4.70
C LYS A 67 8.47 -6.10 3.44
N ASN A 68 7.86 -6.99 2.65
CA ASN A 68 8.42 -7.56 1.43
C ASN A 68 7.44 -7.45 0.24
N ILE A 69 6.62 -6.41 0.19
CA ILE A 69 5.73 -6.14 -0.95
C ILE A 69 6.35 -5.06 -1.81
N TRP A 70 6.63 -5.40 -3.07
CA TRP A 70 7.31 -4.53 -4.02
C TRP A 70 6.41 -4.22 -5.21
N LEU A 71 6.45 -2.97 -5.65
CA LEU A 71 5.68 -2.44 -6.76
C LEU A 71 6.64 -1.82 -7.77
N GLY A 72 6.67 -2.37 -8.98
CA GLY A 72 7.28 -1.68 -10.11
C GLY A 72 6.33 -0.57 -10.54
N ILE A 73 6.82 0.67 -10.63
CA ILE A 73 6.04 1.85 -11.01
C ILE A 73 6.62 2.42 -12.30
N GLU A 74 5.77 2.81 -13.24
CA GLU A 74 6.23 3.52 -14.43
C GLU A 74 6.94 4.82 -14.05
N GLY A 75 8.15 5.00 -14.59
CA GLY A 75 9.00 6.16 -14.31
C GLY A 75 9.93 6.00 -13.12
N LEU A 76 9.86 4.88 -12.39
CA LEU A 76 10.79 4.51 -11.33
C LEU A 76 11.73 3.38 -11.76
N GLU A 77 13.01 3.50 -11.42
CA GLU A 77 14.07 2.51 -11.60
C GLU A 77 14.04 1.45 -10.50
N TYR A 78 13.74 1.82 -9.25
CA TYR A 78 13.78 0.90 -8.10
C TYR A 78 12.39 0.56 -7.56
N GLY A 79 11.38 1.32 -7.97
CA GLY A 79 9.98 1.09 -7.61
C GLY A 79 9.69 1.44 -6.15
N LEU A 80 8.56 0.96 -5.65
CA LEU A 80 8.12 1.19 -4.28
C LEU A 80 8.09 -0.08 -3.45
N GLY A 81 8.41 0.04 -2.16
CA GLY A 81 7.95 -0.90 -1.15
C GLY A 81 6.61 -0.45 -0.58
N ALA A 82 5.75 -1.38 -0.15
CA ALA A 82 4.45 -1.07 0.42
C ALA A 82 4.29 -1.60 1.85
N ILE A 83 3.98 -0.71 2.80
CA ILE A 83 3.77 -1.06 4.21
C ILE A 83 2.40 -0.57 4.65
N LEU A 84 1.65 -1.44 5.32
CA LEU A 84 0.44 -1.06 6.04
C LEU A 84 0.77 -0.88 7.51
N HIS A 85 0.68 0.35 7.99
CA HIS A 85 0.81 0.68 9.41
C HIS A 85 -0.52 0.49 10.12
N CYS A 86 -0.45 -0.12 11.31
CA CYS A 86 -1.59 -0.38 12.17
C CYS A 86 -1.51 0.48 13.43
N LYS A 87 -2.66 1.01 13.87
CA LYS A 87 -2.79 1.77 15.12
C LYS A 87 -3.95 1.20 15.92
N GLY A 88 -3.68 0.80 17.17
CA GLY A 88 -4.70 0.15 18.01
C GLY A 88 -5.32 -1.10 17.37
N GLY A 89 -4.50 -1.91 16.68
CA GLY A 89 -4.92 -3.13 16.00
C GLY A 89 -5.69 -2.92 14.68
N ARG A 90 -5.81 -1.69 14.17
CA ARG A 90 -6.55 -1.41 12.93
C ARG A 90 -5.66 -0.79 11.86
N ALA A 91 -5.96 -1.06 10.59
CA ALA A 91 -5.33 -0.40 9.46
C ALA A 91 -5.47 1.13 9.59
N ASN A 92 -4.35 1.85 9.45
CA ASN A 92 -4.30 3.29 9.70
C ASN A 92 -3.66 4.07 8.54
N LEU A 93 -2.57 3.57 7.98
CA LEU A 93 -1.84 4.26 6.92
C LEU A 93 -1.24 3.22 5.97
N LEU A 94 -1.56 3.32 4.69
CA LEU A 94 -0.78 2.66 3.65
C LEU A 94 0.33 3.60 3.21
N GLU A 95 1.57 3.14 3.36
CA GLU A 95 2.77 3.81 2.87
C GLU A 95 3.30 3.06 1.65
N GLY A 96 3.56 3.79 0.58
CA GLY A 96 4.43 3.33 -0.50
C GLY A 96 5.72 4.13 -0.47
N TYR A 97 6.86 3.53 -0.17
CA TYR A 97 8.15 4.24 -0.06
C TYR A 97 9.06 3.91 -1.25
N ALA A 98 9.76 4.90 -1.78
CA ALA A 98 10.77 4.69 -2.80
C ALA A 98 11.91 3.82 -2.28
N VAL A 99 12.29 2.77 -3.01
CA VAL A 99 13.34 1.85 -2.56
C VAL A 99 14.74 2.43 -2.76
N GLY A 100 14.90 3.38 -3.70
CA GLY A 100 16.15 4.06 -3.99
C GLY A 100 16.05 5.60 -3.87
N PRO A 101 17.09 6.33 -4.31
CA PRO A 101 17.09 7.79 -4.38
C PRO A 101 16.23 8.29 -5.55
N GLU A 102 14.93 7.99 -5.50
CA GLU A 102 13.96 8.36 -6.53
C GLU A 102 13.13 9.56 -6.06
N ASP A 103 12.75 10.43 -7.01
CA ASP A 103 11.76 11.48 -6.76
C ASP A 103 10.40 11.04 -7.29
N THR A 104 9.46 10.82 -6.37
CA THR A 104 8.09 10.44 -6.71
C THR A 104 7.18 11.63 -6.96
N SER A 105 7.62 12.87 -6.70
CA SER A 105 6.81 14.09 -6.88
C SER A 105 6.11 14.22 -8.24
N PRO A 106 6.70 13.80 -9.38
CA PRO A 106 6.02 13.88 -10.68
C PRO A 106 4.99 12.76 -10.93
N ILE A 107 4.88 11.77 -10.04
CA ILE A 107 4.04 10.59 -10.24
C ILE A 107 2.61 10.86 -9.78
N ASP A 108 1.67 10.66 -10.70
CA ASP A 108 0.25 10.56 -10.38
C ASP A 108 -0.11 9.14 -9.96
N PHE A 109 -0.01 8.86 -8.66
CA PHE A 109 -0.31 7.53 -8.09
C PHE A 109 -1.77 7.09 -8.25
N VAL A 110 -2.69 7.98 -8.67
CA VAL A 110 -4.07 7.58 -8.97
C VAL A 110 -4.16 6.82 -10.29
N HIS A 111 -3.35 7.21 -11.28
CA HIS A 111 -3.45 6.71 -12.67
C HIS A 111 -2.18 6.02 -13.19
N VAL A 112 -1.09 6.00 -12.42
CA VAL A 112 0.19 5.43 -12.83
C VAL A 112 0.06 3.95 -13.20
N ARG A 113 0.84 3.48 -14.18
CA ARG A 113 0.99 2.05 -14.46
C ARG A 113 1.89 1.42 -13.40
N PHE A 114 1.51 0.24 -12.92
CA PHE A 114 2.24 -0.49 -11.90
C PHE A 114 2.09 -2.00 -12.06
N ALA A 115 2.95 -2.76 -11.38
CA ALA A 115 2.83 -4.20 -11.20
C ALA A 115 3.43 -4.63 -9.86
N ILE A 116 2.92 -5.73 -9.28
CA ILE A 116 3.62 -6.41 -8.17
C ILE A 116 4.86 -7.10 -8.76
N ILE A 117 6.01 -6.86 -8.15
CA ILE A 117 7.30 -7.44 -8.56
C ILE A 117 7.90 -8.26 -7.42
N PRO A 118 8.71 -9.29 -7.71
CA PRO A 118 9.24 -10.20 -6.68
C PRO A 118 10.35 -9.57 -5.83
N GLU A 119 11.02 -8.55 -6.36
CA GLU A 119 12.12 -7.82 -5.72
C GLU A 119 12.09 -6.35 -6.19
N PRO A 120 12.71 -5.41 -5.46
CA PRO A 120 12.79 -4.02 -5.90
C PRO A 120 13.37 -3.87 -7.30
N GLY A 121 12.79 -2.98 -8.10
CA GLY A 121 13.19 -2.79 -9.47
C GLY A 121 12.14 -2.06 -10.32
N PRO A 122 12.41 -1.90 -11.61
CA PRO A 122 11.56 -1.13 -12.49
C PRO A 122 10.28 -1.88 -12.82
N LEU A 123 9.28 -1.16 -13.33
CA LEU A 123 8.11 -1.80 -13.93
C LEU A 123 8.54 -2.73 -15.08
N PRO A 124 8.17 -4.02 -15.09
CA PRO A 124 8.52 -4.92 -16.17
C PRO A 124 7.99 -4.43 -17.52
N SER A 125 8.88 -4.29 -18.50
CA SER A 125 8.49 -4.07 -19.88
C SER A 125 8.06 -5.40 -20.48
N TYR A 126 6.76 -5.66 -20.59
CA TYR A 126 6.30 -6.76 -21.43
C TYR A 126 6.61 -6.37 -22.88
N GLY A 127 7.52 -7.12 -23.51
CA GLY A 127 7.93 -6.88 -24.91
C GLY A 127 6.73 -6.93 -25.85
N ASN A 128 6.69 -5.98 -26.78
CA ASN A 128 5.76 -5.96 -27.92
C ASN A 128 5.85 -7.23 -28.77
#